data_AF-A0A960CN96-F1
#
_entry.id   AF-A0A960CN96-F1
#
_cell.length_a   1.000
_cell.length_b   1.000
_cell.length_c   1.000
_cell.angle_alpha   90.00
_cell.angle_beta   90.00
_cell.angle_gamma   90.00
#
_symmetry.space_group_name_H-M   'P 1'
#
loop_
_entity.id
_entity.type
_entity.pdbx_description
1 polymer ?
#
loop_
_entity_poly.entity_id
_entity_poly.type
_entity_poly.pdbx_seq_one_letter_code
_entity_poly.pdbx_strand_id
1 'polypeptide(L)'
;MTKAAPIAGTEVWPGKAYPLGASYDGFGTNFAVFSEVAERVELCLFDTEGAETRIAMPEVDGFVWHCYLPNIEPGQCYGYRVHGPHDPAQGQRCNPNKLLLDPYAKAIDGHFDWDQSLFGYNFGEPDSRNDDDSAAQMPKSVVINPYFDWGVDRPPQREYADSVIYEAHVKG
;
A
#
# COMPACT_ATOMS: atom_id res chain seq x y z
N MET A 1 -14.10 -2.18 18.61
CA MET A 1 -13.86 -1.25 17.49
C MET A 1 -13.12 -0.06 18.07
N THR A 2 -11.79 -0.13 18.07
CA THR A 2 -10.93 0.91 18.66
C THR A 2 -10.90 2.08 17.69
N LYS A 3 -11.20 3.27 18.19
CA LYS A 3 -11.34 4.50 17.41
C LYS A 3 -9.95 4.95 16.96
N ALA A 4 -9.69 5.03 15.65
CA ALA A 4 -8.44 5.60 15.15
C ALA A 4 -8.34 7.06 15.62
N ALA A 5 -7.19 7.43 16.18
CA ALA A 5 -6.96 8.78 16.68
C ALA A 5 -6.74 9.75 15.51
N PRO A 6 -7.13 11.04 15.64
CA PRO A 6 -6.89 12.04 14.60
C PRO A 6 -5.39 12.19 14.31
N ILE A 7 -5.04 12.19 13.02
CA ILE A 7 -3.66 12.17 12.48
C ILE A 7 -3.07 13.59 12.44
N ALA A 8 -3.11 14.32 13.55
CA ALA A 8 -2.50 15.65 13.65
C ALA A 8 -1.19 15.58 14.45
N GLY A 9 -0.07 15.83 13.78
CA GLY A 9 1.26 15.87 14.41
C GLY A 9 2.03 14.55 14.41
N THR A 10 1.84 13.70 13.38
CA THR A 10 2.58 12.45 13.25
C THR A 10 4.07 12.73 13.12
N GLU A 11 4.83 12.39 14.16
CA GLU A 11 6.28 12.42 14.13
C GLU A 11 6.77 11.41 13.07
N VAL A 12 7.65 11.85 12.17
CA VAL A 12 8.18 10.99 11.10
C VAL A 12 9.62 10.66 11.43
N TRP A 13 9.89 9.38 11.65
CA TRP A 13 11.24 8.86 11.87
C TRP A 13 11.82 8.28 10.58
N PRO A 14 13.15 8.17 10.46
CA PRO A 14 13.81 7.63 9.26
C PRO A 14 13.31 6.23 8.88
N GLY A 15 13.05 5.36 9.86
CA GLY A 15 12.66 3.98 9.62
C GLY A 15 13.78 3.15 8.99
N LYS A 16 13.41 2.11 8.23
CA LYS A 16 14.33 1.17 7.58
C LYS A 16 13.82 0.81 6.19
N ALA A 17 14.75 0.65 5.24
CA ALA A 17 14.45 0.17 3.89
C ALA A 17 13.90 -1.27 3.84
N TYR A 18 14.09 -2.07 4.89
CA TYR A 18 13.62 -3.45 4.94
C TYR A 18 12.96 -3.80 6.28
N PRO A 19 11.98 -4.72 6.27
CA PRO A 19 11.39 -5.37 5.09
C PRO A 19 10.51 -4.42 4.26
N LEU A 20 10.24 -4.78 3.00
CA LEU A 20 9.34 -4.02 2.12
C LEU A 20 7.88 -4.13 2.59
N GLY A 21 7.11 -3.08 2.31
CA GLY A 21 5.73 -2.88 2.74
C GLY A 21 5.58 -2.30 4.14
N ALA A 22 4.36 -2.34 4.66
CA ALA A 22 4.06 -1.96 6.04
C ALA A 22 4.40 -3.09 7.04
N SER A 23 5.19 -2.76 8.05
CA SER A 23 5.60 -3.68 9.11
C SER A 23 5.42 -3.05 10.48
N TYR A 24 4.44 -3.57 11.23
CA TYR A 24 4.17 -3.19 12.62
C TYR A 24 5.11 -3.94 13.58
N ASP A 25 5.70 -3.22 14.53
CA ASP A 25 6.67 -3.76 15.50
C ASP A 25 6.20 -3.76 16.96
N GLY A 26 4.98 -3.29 17.23
CA GLY A 26 4.43 -3.15 18.58
C GLY A 26 4.42 -1.72 19.12
N PHE A 27 5.22 -0.82 18.55
CA PHE A 27 5.26 0.60 18.91
C PHE A 27 4.76 1.51 17.78
N GLY A 28 4.95 1.08 16.54
CA GLY A 28 4.56 1.82 15.36
C GLY A 28 4.73 0.98 14.11
N THR A 29 4.64 1.64 12.96
CA THR A 29 4.71 0.97 11.67
C THR A 29 5.84 1.56 10.83
N ASN A 30 6.72 0.68 10.36
CA ASN A 30 7.70 0.99 9.32
C ASN A 30 7.04 0.82 7.95
N PHE A 31 7.20 1.81 7.08
CA PHE A 31 6.75 1.77 5.69
C PHE A 31 7.95 1.80 4.77
N ALA A 32 8.03 0.88 3.81
CA ALA A 32 9.10 0.84 2.81
C ALA A 32 8.56 0.44 1.44
N VAL A 33 8.82 1.24 0.42
CA VAL A 33 8.34 1.00 -0.96
C VAL A 33 9.45 1.28 -1.96
N PHE A 34 9.62 0.38 -2.92
CA PHE A 34 10.62 0.53 -3.98
C PHE A 34 10.09 1.41 -5.12
N SER A 35 10.89 2.39 -5.54
CA SER A 35 10.69 3.10 -6.81
C SER A 35 11.98 3.77 -7.28
N GLU A 36 12.48 3.35 -8.44
CA GLU A 36 13.67 3.93 -9.10
C GLU A 36 13.35 5.25 -9.83
N VAL A 37 12.11 5.43 -10.27
CA VAL A 37 11.68 6.57 -11.10
C VAL A 37 11.07 7.72 -10.28
N ALA A 38 10.69 7.46 -9.03
CA ALA A 38 10.06 8.48 -8.19
C ALA A 38 11.02 9.62 -7.88
N GLU A 39 10.51 10.85 -7.95
CA GLU A 39 11.19 12.05 -7.44
C GLU A 39 10.75 12.37 -6.01
N ARG A 40 9.54 11.93 -5.63
CA ARG A 40 8.99 12.05 -4.29
C ARG A 40 7.89 11.01 -4.07
N VAL A 41 7.86 10.41 -2.88
CA VAL A 41 6.78 9.51 -2.46
C VAL A 41 6.07 10.11 -1.26
N GLU A 42 4.74 10.15 -1.34
CA GLU A 42 3.88 10.49 -0.21
C GLU A 42 3.17 9.22 0.27
N LEU A 43 3.29 8.94 1.56
CA LEU A 43 2.47 7.98 2.28
C LEU A 43 1.15 8.66 2.64
N CYS A 44 0.05 8.07 2.21
CA CYS A 44 -1.30 8.60 2.42
C CYS A 44 -1.99 7.73 3.47
N LEU A 45 -2.29 8.29 4.65
CA LEU A 45 -3.05 7.64 5.71
C LEU A 45 -4.51 8.07 5.65
N PHE A 46 -5.43 7.13 5.89
CA PHE A 46 -6.86 7.39 5.88
C PHE A 46 -7.44 7.15 7.26
N ASP A 47 -8.23 8.09 7.77
CA ASP A 47 -8.98 7.88 9.01
C ASP A 47 -10.30 7.12 8.76
N THR A 48 -11.09 6.92 9.81
CA THR A 48 -12.36 6.20 9.73
C THR A 48 -13.44 6.93 8.94
N GLU A 49 -13.30 8.24 8.72
CA GLU A 49 -14.21 9.04 7.90
C GLU A 49 -13.74 9.11 6.43
N GLY A 50 -12.60 8.49 6.12
CA GLY A 50 -11.99 8.49 4.80
C GLY A 50 -11.15 9.75 4.51
N ALA A 51 -10.89 10.60 5.50
CA ALA A 51 -10.06 11.78 5.32
C ALA A 51 -8.60 11.38 5.13
N GLU A 52 -7.97 11.96 4.09
CA GLU A 52 -6.60 11.66 3.72
C GLU A 52 -5.61 12.60 4.44
N THR A 53 -4.59 12.02 5.06
CA THR A 53 -3.40 12.72 5.56
C THR A 53 -2.17 12.27 4.78
N ARG A 54 -1.47 13.20 4.13
CA ARG A 54 -0.30 12.90 3.29
C ARG A 54 1.00 13.22 4.03
N ILE A 55 1.91 12.26 4.05
CA ILE A 55 3.21 12.35 4.71
C ILE A 55 4.29 12.12 3.66
N ALA A 56 5.14 13.11 3.40
CA ALA A 56 6.28 12.92 2.52
C ALA A 56 7.30 11.96 3.16
N MET A 57 7.73 10.94 2.42
CA MET A 57 8.74 10.00 2.88
C MET A 57 10.13 10.64 2.73
N PRO A 58 10.89 10.85 3.82
CA PRO A 58 12.12 11.64 3.78
C PRO A 58 13.35 10.84 3.34
N GLU A 59 13.39 9.53 3.60
CA GLU A 59 14.59 8.72 3.40
C GLU A 59 14.47 7.82 2.18
N VAL A 60 15.60 7.64 1.48
CA VAL A 60 15.73 6.76 0.31
C VAL A 60 17.06 6.03 0.34
N ASP A 61 17.02 4.72 0.49
CA ASP A 61 18.19 3.83 0.45
C ASP A 61 18.03 2.84 -0.71
N GLY A 62 18.92 2.90 -1.71
CA GLY A 62 18.91 1.96 -2.84
C GLY A 62 17.57 1.91 -3.61
N PHE A 63 16.98 3.09 -3.86
CA PHE A 63 15.65 3.27 -4.47
C PHE A 63 14.47 2.78 -3.63
N VAL A 64 14.70 2.45 -2.36
CA VAL A 64 13.63 2.15 -1.42
C VAL A 64 13.34 3.39 -0.59
N TRP A 65 12.14 3.93 -0.77
CA TRP A 65 11.60 5.03 0.01
C TRP A 65 11.07 4.48 1.32
N HIS A 66 11.50 5.04 2.46
CA HIS A 66 11.05 4.57 3.76
C HIS A 66 10.82 5.68 4.78
N CYS A 67 9.96 5.36 5.73
CA CYS A 67 9.74 6.15 6.94
C CYS A 67 9.18 5.24 8.04
N TYR A 68 9.26 5.72 9.28
CA TYR A 68 8.63 5.06 10.43
C TYR A 68 7.70 6.04 11.12
N LEU A 69 6.48 5.59 11.39
CA LEU A 69 5.48 6.36 12.08
C LEU A 69 5.16 5.70 13.43
N PRO A 70 5.52 6.34 14.55
CA PRO A 70 5.16 5.85 15.87
C PRO A 70 3.65 5.94 16.06
N ASN A 71 3.07 5.03 16.84
CA ASN A 71 1.64 4.95 17.16
C ASN A 71 0.72 4.62 15.98
N ILE A 72 1.25 4.28 14.80
CA ILE A 72 0.46 3.68 13.74
C ILE A 72 0.31 2.18 14.02
N GLU A 73 -0.92 1.79 14.34
CA GLU A 73 -1.30 0.44 14.73
C GLU A 73 -1.90 -0.38 13.57
N PRO A 74 -1.98 -1.71 13.72
CA PRO A 74 -2.72 -2.57 12.80
C PRO A 74 -4.18 -2.13 12.62
N GLY A 75 -4.67 -2.19 11.38
CA GLY A 75 -5.97 -1.67 10.98
C GLY A 75 -5.90 -0.29 10.32
N GLN A 76 -4.75 0.42 10.39
CA GLN A 76 -4.56 1.67 9.67
C GLN A 76 -4.64 1.45 8.15
N CYS A 77 -5.57 2.15 7.50
CA CYS A 77 -5.69 2.19 6.04
C CYS A 77 -4.67 3.19 5.45
N TYR A 78 -3.99 2.78 4.39
CA TYR A 78 -3.00 3.61 3.73
C TYR A 78 -2.90 3.35 2.21
N GLY A 79 -2.16 4.21 1.53
CA GLY A 79 -1.73 4.06 0.14
C GLY A 79 -0.55 4.99 -0.16
N TYR A 80 -0.14 5.04 -1.42
CA TYR A 80 0.97 5.89 -1.86
C TYR A 80 0.57 6.82 -3.00
N ARG A 81 1.16 8.02 -3.02
CA ARG A 81 1.18 8.90 -4.19
C ARG A 81 2.62 9.10 -4.63
N VAL A 82 2.89 8.79 -5.89
CA VAL A 82 4.23 8.81 -6.46
C VAL A 82 4.35 9.96 -7.44
N HIS A 83 5.24 10.89 -7.12
CA HIS A 83 5.63 12.01 -7.98
C HIS A 83 6.86 11.59 -8.80
N GLY A 84 6.94 12.10 -10.02
CA GLY A 84 8.03 11.80 -10.93
C GLY A 84 7.66 12.18 -12.36
N PRO A 85 8.49 11.80 -13.34
CA PRO A 85 8.30 12.18 -14.72
C PRO A 85 7.05 11.54 -15.34
N HIS A 86 6.41 12.30 -16.22
CA HIS A 86 5.24 11.89 -16.99
C HIS A 86 5.49 12.13 -18.48
N ASP A 87 6.10 11.15 -19.13
CA ASP A 87 6.30 11.07 -20.57
C ASP A 87 5.80 9.70 -21.06
N PRO A 88 4.52 9.59 -21.48
CA PRO A 88 3.95 8.34 -21.95
C PRO A 88 4.69 7.71 -23.13
N ALA A 89 5.34 8.52 -23.97
CA ALA A 89 6.11 8.04 -25.13
C ALA A 89 7.40 7.31 -24.70
N GLN A 90 7.95 7.66 -23.54
CA GLN A 90 9.09 6.98 -22.91
C GLN A 90 8.67 5.96 -21.84
N GLY A 91 7.38 5.71 -21.68
CA GLY A 91 6.84 4.80 -20.66
C GLY A 91 6.81 5.38 -19.24
N GLN A 92 7.17 6.64 -19.05
CA GLN A 92 7.17 7.33 -17.76
C GLN A 92 5.74 7.80 -17.47
N ARG A 93 5.11 7.25 -16.43
CA ARG A 93 3.66 7.44 -16.16
C ARG A 93 3.37 7.83 -14.72
N CYS A 94 4.31 8.46 -14.02
CA CYS A 94 4.06 8.95 -12.67
C CYS A 94 2.87 9.92 -12.69
N ASN A 95 1.92 9.70 -11.80
CA ASN A 95 0.76 10.58 -11.63
C ASN A 95 0.33 10.55 -10.16
N PRO A 96 0.69 11.58 -9.36
CA PRO A 96 0.37 11.61 -7.94
C PRO A 96 -1.12 11.78 -7.64
N ASN A 97 -1.94 12.13 -8.64
CA ASN A 97 -3.39 12.20 -8.47
C ASN A 97 -4.02 10.81 -8.33
N LYS A 98 -3.30 9.75 -8.74
CA LYS A 98 -3.73 8.37 -8.60
C LYS A 98 -3.16 7.80 -7.30
N LEU A 99 -4.06 7.44 -6.38
CA LEU A 99 -3.69 6.70 -5.18
C LEU A 99 -3.29 5.27 -5.58
N LEU A 100 -2.10 4.87 -5.18
CA LEU A 100 -1.55 3.54 -5.45
C LEU A 100 -1.66 2.66 -4.21
N LEU A 101 -1.97 1.38 -4.43
CA LEU A 101 -1.82 0.36 -3.40
C LEU A 101 -0.34 0.07 -3.17
N ASP A 102 -0.01 -0.30 -1.93
CA ASP A 102 1.30 -0.87 -1.63
C ASP A 102 1.43 -2.24 -2.34
N PRO A 103 2.43 -2.44 -3.21
CA PRO A 103 2.65 -3.73 -3.86
C PRO A 103 3.00 -4.86 -2.86
N TYR A 104 3.40 -4.51 -1.64
CA TYR A 104 3.70 -5.42 -0.54
C TYR A 104 2.58 -5.48 0.52
N ALA A 105 1.40 -4.93 0.24
CA ALA A 105 0.25 -4.99 1.14
C ALA A 105 -0.11 -6.44 1.47
N LYS A 106 -0.28 -6.72 2.76
CA LYS A 106 -0.68 -8.06 3.26
C LYS A 106 -2.19 -8.17 3.45
N ALA A 107 -2.90 -7.05 3.39
CA ALA A 107 -4.35 -6.95 3.37
C ALA A 107 -4.77 -5.71 2.59
N ILE A 108 -5.94 -5.80 1.95
CA ILE A 108 -6.57 -4.73 1.19
C ILE A 108 -8.01 -4.61 1.69
N ASP A 109 -8.44 -3.39 1.99
CA ASP A 109 -9.80 -3.08 2.39
C ASP A 109 -10.56 -2.35 1.28
N GLY A 110 -11.83 -2.71 1.12
CA GLY A 110 -12.71 -2.19 0.08
C GLY A 110 -12.66 -2.93 -1.25
N HIS A 111 -13.31 -2.34 -2.24
CA HIS A 111 -13.39 -2.82 -3.62
C HIS A 111 -13.12 -1.65 -4.55
N PHE A 112 -12.79 -1.95 -5.81
CA PHE A 112 -12.74 -0.92 -6.84
C PHE A 112 -14.17 -0.45 -7.14
N ASP A 113 -14.41 0.85 -6.97
CA ASP A 113 -15.55 1.53 -7.56
C ASP A 113 -15.12 2.05 -8.94
N TRP A 114 -15.51 1.36 -10.01
CA TRP A 114 -14.96 1.62 -11.33
C TRP A 114 -15.36 2.99 -11.86
N ASP A 115 -14.40 3.90 -11.90
CA ASP A 115 -14.54 5.26 -12.40
C ASP A 115 -13.35 5.65 -13.29
N GLN A 116 -13.55 6.67 -14.14
CA GLN A 116 -12.49 7.22 -14.98
C GLN A 116 -11.33 7.80 -14.15
N SER A 117 -11.58 8.28 -12.92
CA SER A 117 -10.55 8.80 -12.01
C SER A 117 -9.47 7.76 -11.70
N LEU A 118 -9.77 6.45 -11.80
CA LEU A 118 -8.80 5.38 -11.59
C LEU A 118 -7.73 5.29 -12.69
N PHE A 119 -7.93 5.97 -13.82
CA PHE A 119 -7.06 5.90 -14.98
C PHE A 119 -6.19 7.15 -15.09
N GLY A 120 -4.93 6.96 -15.49
CA GLY A 120 -3.96 8.05 -15.68
C GLY A 120 -4.23 8.94 -16.91
N TYR A 121 -5.23 8.59 -17.73
CA TYR A 121 -5.61 9.26 -18.98
C TYR A 121 -7.13 9.39 -19.06
N ASN A 122 -7.62 10.29 -19.91
CA ASN A 122 -9.05 10.46 -20.14
C ASN A 122 -9.59 9.44 -21.14
N PHE A 123 -10.78 8.89 -20.89
CA PHE A 123 -11.41 7.95 -21.80
C PHE A 123 -11.66 8.60 -23.16
N GLY A 124 -11.26 7.90 -24.23
CA GLY A 124 -11.27 8.43 -25.60
C GLY A 124 -10.01 9.21 -26.00
N GLU A 125 -9.14 9.55 -25.04
CA GLU A 125 -7.90 10.32 -25.27
C GLU A 125 -6.69 9.62 -24.61
N PRO A 126 -6.14 8.54 -25.19
CA PRO A 126 -5.10 7.71 -24.56
C PRO A 126 -3.78 8.43 -24.24
N ASP A 127 -3.48 9.50 -24.97
CA ASP A 127 -2.27 10.31 -24.80
C ASP A 127 -2.49 11.49 -23.83
N SER A 128 -3.71 11.67 -23.32
CA SER A 128 -4.03 12.70 -22.33
C SER A 128 -3.58 12.28 -20.93
N ARG A 129 -3.52 13.27 -20.04
CA ARG A 129 -3.32 13.07 -18.61
C ARG A 129 -4.63 13.36 -17.88
N ASN A 130 -5.03 12.44 -17.01
CA ASN A 130 -6.16 12.63 -16.11
C ASN A 130 -5.63 12.95 -14.71
N ASP A 131 -6.00 14.13 -14.19
CA ASP A 131 -5.59 14.62 -12.87
C ASP A 131 -6.68 14.52 -11.79
N ASP A 132 -7.80 13.85 -12.08
CA ASP A 132 -8.83 13.55 -11.09
C ASP A 132 -8.26 12.68 -9.97
N ASP A 133 -8.68 12.96 -8.73
CA ASP A 133 -8.25 12.17 -7.57
C ASP A 133 -8.97 10.81 -7.54
N SER A 134 -8.18 9.74 -7.49
CA SER A 134 -8.70 8.36 -7.47
C SER A 134 -8.95 7.83 -6.05
N ALA A 135 -8.64 8.60 -5.01
CA ALA A 135 -8.67 8.12 -3.64
C ALA A 135 -10.05 7.66 -3.17
N ALA A 136 -11.15 8.28 -3.62
CA ALA A 136 -12.49 7.85 -3.22
C ALA A 136 -12.89 6.48 -3.79
N GLN A 137 -12.34 6.11 -4.95
CA GLN A 137 -12.72 4.93 -5.72
C GLN A 137 -11.74 3.75 -5.57
N MET A 138 -10.52 4.02 -5.11
CA MET A 138 -9.49 3.01 -4.87
C MET A 138 -9.70 2.30 -3.52
N PRO A 139 -9.52 0.97 -3.46
CA PRO A 139 -9.35 0.29 -2.17
C PRO A 139 -8.07 0.77 -1.47
N LYS A 140 -7.90 0.41 -0.20
CA LYS A 140 -6.77 0.83 0.63
C LYS A 140 -5.94 -0.36 1.07
N SER A 141 -4.62 -0.19 1.15
CA SER A 141 -3.76 -1.14 1.83
C SER A 141 -3.98 -1.03 3.34
N VAL A 142 -3.85 -2.13 4.07
CA VAL A 142 -4.09 -2.16 5.52
C VAL A 142 -2.86 -2.68 6.24
N VAL A 143 -2.43 -1.94 7.27
CA VAL A 143 -1.40 -2.41 8.20
C VAL A 143 -1.95 -3.62 8.97
N ILE A 144 -1.26 -4.75 8.95
CA ILE A 144 -1.68 -5.95 9.69
C ILE A 144 -0.79 -6.22 10.90
N ASN A 145 -1.33 -6.96 11.86
CA ASN A 145 -0.52 -7.68 12.83
C ASN A 145 -0.19 -9.07 12.26
N PRO A 146 1.09 -9.40 12.03
CA PRO A 146 1.45 -10.73 11.52
C PRO A 146 1.31 -11.85 12.56
N TYR A 147 1.12 -11.52 13.84
CA TYR A 147 1.02 -12.53 14.90
C TYR A 147 -0.24 -13.38 14.77
N PHE A 148 -0.05 -14.70 14.77
CA PHE A 148 -1.11 -15.70 14.84
C PHE A 148 -0.58 -16.92 15.62
N ASP A 149 -1.39 -17.47 16.54
CA ASP A 149 -1.03 -18.67 17.30
C ASP A 149 -1.37 -19.93 16.48
N TRP A 150 -0.34 -20.52 15.89
CA TRP A 150 -0.45 -21.75 15.09
C TRP A 150 -0.55 -23.03 15.94
N GLY A 151 -0.40 -22.95 17.27
CA GLY A 151 -0.43 -24.12 18.15
C GLY A 151 0.63 -25.16 17.78
N VAL A 152 0.19 -26.34 17.37
CA VAL A 152 1.06 -27.50 17.02
C VAL A 152 1.11 -27.78 15.52
N ASP A 153 0.64 -26.85 14.69
CA ASP A 153 0.66 -27.01 13.23
C ASP A 153 2.08 -27.19 12.69
N ARG A 154 2.24 -28.11 11.76
CA ARG A 154 3.53 -28.42 11.12
C ARG A 154 3.30 -28.97 9.71
N PRO A 155 4.19 -28.66 8.74
CA PRO A 155 4.04 -29.12 7.38
C PRO A 155 3.99 -30.65 7.31
N PRO A 156 3.00 -31.26 6.63
CA PRO A 156 2.89 -32.71 6.52
C PRO A 156 4.05 -33.41 5.79
N GLN A 157 4.82 -32.67 4.97
CA GLN A 157 5.98 -33.16 4.20
C GLN A 157 5.74 -34.48 3.44
N ARG A 158 4.54 -34.65 2.86
CA ARG A 158 4.18 -35.87 2.13
C ARG A 158 4.97 -35.97 0.83
N GLU A 159 5.45 -37.17 0.51
CA GLU A 159 6.14 -37.40 -0.75
C GLU A 159 5.21 -37.17 -1.95
N TYR A 160 5.77 -36.63 -3.03
CA TYR A 160 4.98 -36.32 -4.23
C TYR A 160 4.33 -37.57 -4.83
N ALA A 161 5.03 -38.71 -4.81
CA ALA A 161 4.52 -39.99 -5.31
C ALA A 161 3.31 -40.51 -4.51
N ASP A 162 3.19 -40.10 -3.24
CA ASP A 162 2.10 -40.49 -2.35
C ASP A 162 0.97 -39.46 -2.30
N SER A 163 1.07 -38.38 -3.09
CA SER A 163 0.16 -37.24 -3.05
C SER A 163 -0.97 -37.37 -4.09
N VAL A 164 -2.19 -37.01 -3.69
CA VAL A 164 -3.34 -36.82 -4.58
C VAL A 164 -3.83 -35.39 -4.39
N ILE A 165 -3.90 -34.62 -5.47
CA ILE A 165 -4.28 -33.20 -5.44
C ILE A 165 -5.79 -33.09 -5.63
N TYR A 166 -6.44 -32.32 -4.77
CA TYR A 166 -7.86 -31.97 -4.88
C TYR A 166 -8.00 -30.49 -5.24
N GLU A 167 -8.39 -30.21 -6.49
CA GLU A 167 -8.68 -28.86 -6.94
C GLU A 167 -10.10 -28.46 -6.52
N ALA A 168 -10.23 -27.33 -5.83
CA ALA A 168 -11.50 -26.83 -5.33
C ALA A 168 -11.55 -25.31 -5.39
N HIS A 169 -12.76 -24.78 -5.59
CA HIS A 169 -13.04 -23.35 -5.49
C HIS A 169 -13.62 -23.05 -4.09
N VAL A 170 -13.03 -22.11 -3.36
CA VAL A 170 -13.42 -21.81 -1.95
C VAL A 170 -14.92 -21.47 -1.81
N LYS A 171 -15.51 -20.82 -2.83
CA LYS A 171 -16.95 -20.47 -2.87
C LYS A 171 -17.86 -21.57 -3.44
N GLY A 172 -17.29 -22.48 -4.23
CA GLY A 172 -18.02 -23.37 -5.16
C GLY A 172 -18.98 -24.33 -4.47
#